data_AF-A0A645CEM5-F1
#
_entry.id   AF-A0A645CEM5-F1
#
_cell.length_a   1.000
_cell.length_b   1.000
_cell.length_c   1.000
_cell.angle_alpha   90.00
_cell.angle_beta   90.00
_cell.angle_gamma   90.00
#
_symmetry.space_group_name_H-M   'P 1'
#
loop_
_entity.id
_entity.type
_entity.pdbx_description
1 polymer ?
#
loop_
_entity_poly.entity_id
_entity_poly.type
_entity_poly.pdbx_seq_one_letter_code
_entity_poly.pdbx_strand_id
1 'polypeptide(L)'
;MVIAAKIKYGYPNKFRVTYTKDSNEAVFNINKKLNDYGMSKGATLSFQSISPIVLKNIGRKNMTMDKFSHHMTLYNSANIPTHSEIILGLPGETYDSFCDGLGELLSNGQHFSINVFNCEILMNAQMGDEAFLKRYGIKTVETVIRQDHNEVTEEEVGEKALIVCETNTMSSEMWIKANLFSIALQCFHCLGLLQCFAIYINYEKKVFYNDFYKKLINWLFEHPDTVAGNYFVNLKKHFYDILDGHGTLSHYNVVFGNIYWSFEEGAFLEIIFRRDQFYDEIALFLKQFGIEDEMFEQLMRFQKTIVKHPKINHIKENFDYDFHHYFKNVYINKYKPLQKKKITLNINDNTLPKTWEEYAKIIVWYGRKGGKNIHTDFNL
;
A
#
# COMPACT_ATOMS: atom_id res chain seq x y z
N MET A 1 16.41 -14.86 23.97
CA MET A 1 17.55 -15.42 23.20
C MET A 1 17.94 -14.53 22.01
N VAL A 2 17.04 -14.26 21.04
CA VAL A 2 17.39 -13.52 19.81
C VAL A 2 17.84 -12.07 20.05
N ILE A 3 17.15 -11.31 20.92
CA ILE A 3 17.56 -9.94 21.28
C ILE A 3 18.94 -9.93 21.96
N ALA A 4 19.19 -10.87 22.86
CA ALA A 4 20.50 -10.99 23.52
C ALA A 4 21.63 -11.23 22.50
N ALA A 5 21.37 -12.01 21.44
CA ALA A 5 22.32 -12.19 20.35
C ALA A 5 22.56 -10.88 19.56
N LYS A 6 21.51 -10.09 19.28
CA LYS A 6 21.65 -8.77 18.64
C LYS A 6 22.50 -7.81 19.47
N ILE A 7 22.28 -7.78 20.79
CA ILE A 7 23.08 -6.95 21.72
C ILE A 7 24.54 -7.42 21.72
N LYS A 8 24.80 -8.72 21.78
CA LYS A 8 26.15 -9.27 21.91
C LYS A 8 26.96 -9.21 20.61
N TYR A 9 26.33 -9.45 19.47
CA TYR A 9 27.02 -9.70 18.20
C TYR A 9 26.65 -8.71 17.09
N GLY A 10 25.68 -7.81 17.32
CA GLY A 10 25.16 -6.91 16.28
C GLY A 10 24.19 -7.57 15.29
N TYR A 11 23.90 -8.87 15.42
CA TYR A 11 23.03 -9.65 14.51
C TYR A 11 22.01 -10.53 15.26
N PRO A 12 20.84 -10.84 14.65
CA PRO A 12 20.43 -10.48 13.27
C PRO A 12 19.90 -9.04 13.15
N ASN A 13 19.96 -8.46 11.95
CA ASN A 13 19.45 -7.10 11.69
C ASN A 13 17.92 -7.02 11.72
N LYS A 14 17.25 -8.06 11.22
CA LYS A 14 15.80 -8.19 11.24
C LYS A 14 15.43 -9.61 11.64
N PHE A 15 14.28 -9.75 12.29
CA PHE A 15 13.72 -11.04 12.68
C PHE A 15 12.25 -11.07 12.28
N ARG A 16 11.88 -12.05 11.45
CA ARG A 16 10.51 -12.25 10.96
C ARG A 16 9.92 -13.47 11.65
N VAL A 17 8.71 -13.32 12.15
CA VAL A 17 7.90 -14.42 12.70
C VAL A 17 6.51 -14.33 12.13
N THR A 18 5.79 -15.45 12.13
CA THR A 18 4.36 -15.48 11.89
C THR A 18 3.65 -15.35 13.23
N TYR A 19 2.93 -14.24 13.42
CA TYR A 19 2.18 -14.01 14.66
C TYR A 19 0.90 -14.83 14.67
N THR A 20 0.41 -15.15 15.87
CA THR A 20 -0.95 -15.69 16.05
C THR A 20 -1.97 -14.66 15.56
N LYS A 21 -3.08 -15.15 14.99
CA LYS A 21 -4.19 -14.31 14.49
C LYS A 21 -4.86 -13.50 15.61
N ASP A 22 -4.82 -14.00 16.83
CA ASP A 22 -5.31 -13.28 18.01
C ASP A 22 -4.23 -12.32 18.50
N SER A 23 -4.29 -11.09 18.02
CA SER A 23 -3.43 -10.01 18.50
C SER A 23 -3.82 -9.64 19.93
N ASN A 24 -3.17 -10.27 20.89
CA ASN A 24 -3.32 -9.96 22.31
C ASN A 24 -2.12 -9.14 22.81
N GLU A 25 -2.19 -8.73 24.07
CA GLU A 25 -1.13 -7.95 24.71
C GLU A 25 0.25 -8.64 24.63
N ALA A 26 0.30 -9.97 24.67
CA ALA A 26 1.55 -10.71 24.53
C ALA A 26 2.16 -10.55 23.13
N VAL A 27 1.35 -10.62 22.07
CA VAL A 27 1.81 -10.38 20.69
C VAL A 27 2.31 -8.96 20.51
N PHE A 28 1.59 -7.98 21.06
CA PHE A 28 2.03 -6.58 21.07
C PHE A 28 3.38 -6.44 21.78
N ASN A 29 3.53 -6.99 22.99
CA ASN A 29 4.76 -6.89 23.77
C ASN A 29 5.96 -7.58 23.10
N ILE A 30 5.75 -8.70 22.40
CA ILE A 30 6.79 -9.34 21.59
C ILE A 30 7.21 -8.43 20.43
N ASN A 31 6.24 -7.89 19.69
CA ASN A 31 6.52 -6.95 18.59
C ASN A 31 7.25 -5.71 19.09
N LYS A 32 6.80 -5.12 20.20
CA LYS A 32 7.41 -3.95 20.80
C LYS A 32 8.87 -4.23 21.16
N LYS A 33 9.15 -5.35 21.85
CA LYS A 33 10.53 -5.75 22.18
C LYS A 33 11.40 -5.92 20.94
N LEU A 34 10.88 -6.49 19.85
CA LEU A 34 11.65 -6.58 18.60
C LEU A 34 11.83 -5.20 17.93
N ASN A 35 10.83 -4.32 18.02
CA ASN A 35 10.85 -2.98 17.44
C ASN A 35 11.84 -2.06 18.16
N ASP A 36 11.87 -2.08 19.50
CA ASP A 36 12.78 -1.29 20.34
C ASP A 36 14.26 -1.55 20.01
N TYR A 37 14.59 -2.72 19.46
CA TYR A 37 15.94 -3.09 19.01
C TYR A 37 16.11 -3.02 17.48
N GLY A 38 15.16 -2.41 16.76
CA GLY A 38 15.20 -2.26 15.30
C GLY A 38 15.04 -3.56 14.51
N MET A 39 14.66 -4.67 15.16
CA MET A 39 14.61 -6.00 14.57
C MET A 39 13.26 -6.34 13.94
N SER A 40 12.18 -5.62 14.29
CA SER A 40 10.84 -5.89 13.77
C SER A 40 10.75 -5.72 12.25
N LYS A 41 9.99 -6.63 11.60
CA LYS A 41 9.49 -6.52 10.22
C LYS A 41 8.00 -6.13 10.15
N GLY A 42 7.46 -5.69 11.28
CA GLY A 42 6.06 -5.28 11.45
C GLY A 42 5.13 -6.41 11.87
N ALA A 43 4.03 -6.05 12.52
CA ALA A 43 2.96 -6.97 12.89
C ALA A 43 2.05 -7.23 11.67
N THR A 44 1.67 -8.49 11.48
CA THR A 44 0.76 -8.90 10.39
C THR A 44 -0.67 -8.92 10.91
N LEU A 45 -1.58 -8.23 10.21
CA LEU A 45 -3.02 -8.19 10.49
C LEU A 45 -3.79 -8.71 9.27
N SER A 46 -3.77 -10.03 9.05
CA SER A 46 -4.33 -10.65 7.83
C SER A 46 -5.85 -10.83 7.93
N PHE A 47 -6.59 -10.27 6.98
CA PHE A 47 -8.05 -10.40 6.90
C PHE A 47 -8.50 -11.35 5.79
N GLN A 48 -7.74 -11.51 4.71
CA GLN A 48 -8.19 -12.19 3.48
C GLN A 48 -9.32 -11.42 2.76
N SER A 49 -10.41 -11.06 3.43
CA SER A 49 -11.43 -10.10 2.96
C SER A 49 -12.09 -9.43 4.17
N ILE A 50 -12.66 -8.24 3.95
CA ILE A 50 -13.49 -7.54 4.93
C ILE A 50 -14.98 -7.94 4.79
N SER A 51 -15.38 -8.44 3.62
CA SER A 51 -16.76 -8.83 3.34
C SER A 51 -17.20 -10.04 4.17
N PRO A 52 -18.26 -9.92 5.00
CA PRO A 52 -18.79 -11.05 5.76
C PRO A 52 -19.30 -12.19 4.88
N ILE A 53 -19.80 -11.87 3.67
CA ILE A 53 -20.27 -12.85 2.68
C ILE A 53 -19.08 -13.68 2.19
N VAL A 54 -17.98 -13.02 1.82
CA VAL A 54 -16.76 -13.69 1.38
C VAL A 54 -16.20 -14.58 2.48
N LEU A 55 -16.06 -14.04 3.70
CA LEU A 55 -15.55 -14.79 4.84
C LEU A 55 -16.38 -16.04 5.13
N LYS A 56 -17.72 -15.94 5.05
CA LYS A 56 -18.61 -17.09 5.16
C LYS A 56 -18.37 -18.11 4.06
N ASN A 57 -18.24 -17.68 2.81
CA ASN A 57 -18.05 -18.56 1.65
C ASN A 57 -16.74 -19.37 1.74
N ILE A 58 -15.68 -18.77 2.30
CA ILE A 58 -14.36 -19.42 2.47
C ILE A 58 -14.15 -20.01 3.88
N GLY A 59 -15.19 -20.10 4.71
CA GLY A 59 -15.12 -20.71 6.04
C GLY A 59 -14.22 -19.97 7.04
N ARG A 60 -14.06 -18.66 6.89
CA ARG A 60 -13.23 -17.81 7.75
C ARG A 60 -14.06 -16.91 8.67
N LYS A 61 -13.43 -16.49 9.76
CA LYS A 61 -13.89 -15.43 10.66
C LYS A 61 -12.70 -14.55 10.99
N ASN A 62 -12.93 -13.24 11.04
CA ASN A 62 -11.92 -12.24 11.37
C ASN A 62 -12.25 -11.51 12.67
N MET A 63 -11.30 -10.71 13.14
CA MET A 63 -11.57 -9.70 14.16
C MET A 63 -12.54 -8.65 13.62
N THR A 64 -13.27 -8.00 14.53
CA THR A 64 -14.13 -6.86 14.20
C THR A 64 -13.30 -5.62 13.86
N MET A 65 -13.87 -4.66 13.12
CA MET A 65 -13.16 -3.43 12.82
C MET A 65 -12.87 -2.57 14.05
N ASP A 66 -13.71 -2.60 15.09
CA ASP A 66 -13.40 -1.93 16.36
C ASP A 66 -12.12 -2.46 17.01
N LYS A 67 -11.95 -3.80 17.02
CA LYS A 67 -10.73 -4.42 17.53
C LYS A 67 -9.53 -4.08 16.66
N PHE A 68 -9.70 -4.08 15.34
CA PHE A 68 -8.67 -3.68 14.40
C PHE A 68 -8.22 -2.23 14.62
N SER A 69 -9.16 -1.28 14.69
CA SER A 69 -8.91 0.13 14.95
C SER A 69 -8.16 0.35 16.27
N HIS A 70 -8.57 -0.37 17.33
CA HIS A 70 -7.85 -0.36 18.61
C HIS A 70 -6.41 -0.85 18.48
N HIS A 71 -6.17 -1.96 17.77
CA HIS A 71 -4.82 -2.44 17.50
C HIS A 71 -3.99 -1.45 16.68
N MET A 72 -4.58 -0.83 15.65
CA MET A 72 -3.91 0.19 14.85
C MET A 72 -3.50 1.38 15.70
N THR A 73 -4.37 1.91 16.56
CA THR A 73 -4.01 2.95 17.54
C THR A 73 -2.82 2.51 18.41
N LEU A 74 -2.85 1.30 18.94
CA LEU A 74 -1.81 0.78 19.83
C LEU A 74 -0.45 0.64 19.12
N TYR A 75 -0.43 0.01 17.95
CA TYR A 75 0.81 -0.16 17.17
C TYR A 75 1.37 1.16 16.64
N ASN A 76 0.51 2.03 16.09
CA ASN A 76 0.94 3.31 15.55
C ASN A 76 1.42 4.26 16.66
N SER A 77 0.79 4.25 17.84
CA SER A 77 1.27 5.03 19.00
C SER A 77 2.65 4.56 19.50
N ALA A 78 2.99 3.29 19.27
CA ALA A 78 4.27 2.70 19.64
C ALA A 78 5.31 2.76 18.50
N ASN A 79 5.00 3.41 17.37
CA ASN A 79 5.82 3.41 16.16
C ASN A 79 6.22 1.98 15.71
N ILE A 80 5.29 1.02 15.86
CA ILE A 80 5.48 -0.36 15.42
C ILE A 80 4.83 -0.50 14.05
N PRO A 81 5.59 -0.85 13.00
CA PRO A 81 5.02 -1.06 11.67
C PRO A 81 3.97 -2.17 11.69
N THR A 82 2.90 -2.01 10.92
CA THR A 82 1.90 -3.05 10.69
C THR A 82 1.64 -3.20 9.19
N HIS A 83 1.12 -4.34 8.79
CA HIS A 83 0.58 -4.52 7.45
C HIS A 83 -0.67 -5.38 7.49
N SER A 84 -1.64 -5.03 6.67
CA SER A 84 -2.86 -5.81 6.45
C SER A 84 -2.77 -6.59 5.15
N GLU A 85 -3.35 -7.78 5.11
CA GLU A 85 -3.31 -8.66 3.94
C GLU A 85 -4.73 -9.00 3.49
N ILE A 86 -5.00 -8.77 2.21
CA ILE A 86 -6.28 -8.98 1.52
C ILE A 86 -6.03 -9.85 0.28
N ILE A 87 -7.01 -10.66 -0.10
CA ILE A 87 -6.97 -11.54 -1.26
C ILE A 87 -8.08 -11.09 -2.23
N LEU A 88 -7.70 -10.70 -3.43
CA LEU A 88 -8.60 -10.33 -4.51
C LEU A 88 -9.07 -11.56 -5.29
N GLY A 89 -10.35 -11.59 -5.67
CA GLY A 89 -10.94 -12.67 -6.46
C GLY A 89 -11.56 -13.80 -5.61
N LEU A 90 -11.71 -13.60 -4.29
CA LEU A 90 -12.40 -14.58 -3.44
C LEU A 90 -13.91 -14.65 -3.77
N PRO A 91 -14.55 -15.83 -3.65
CA PRO A 91 -15.97 -16.02 -3.96
C PRO A 91 -16.91 -15.17 -3.10
N GLY A 92 -17.83 -14.45 -3.75
CA GLY A 92 -18.77 -13.54 -3.10
C GLY A 92 -18.30 -12.08 -3.05
N GLU A 93 -17.07 -11.80 -3.48
CA GLU A 93 -16.56 -10.44 -3.61
C GLU A 93 -17.09 -9.81 -4.90
N THR A 94 -17.28 -8.49 -4.89
CA THR A 94 -17.61 -7.64 -6.04
C THR A 94 -16.57 -6.52 -6.15
N TYR A 95 -16.57 -5.73 -7.23
CA TYR A 95 -15.70 -4.55 -7.30
C TYR A 95 -15.96 -3.58 -6.14
N ASP A 96 -17.23 -3.26 -5.85
CA ASP A 96 -17.56 -2.29 -4.83
C ASP A 96 -17.24 -2.79 -3.42
N SER A 97 -17.62 -4.02 -3.08
CA SER A 97 -17.30 -4.58 -1.76
C SER A 97 -15.79 -4.69 -1.49
N PHE A 98 -15.00 -4.95 -2.54
CA PHE A 98 -13.54 -4.93 -2.45
C PHE A 98 -13.00 -3.52 -2.20
N CYS A 99 -13.41 -2.52 -2.99
CA CYS A 99 -13.01 -1.13 -2.82
C CYS A 99 -13.41 -0.58 -1.45
N ASP A 100 -14.62 -0.89 -1.00
CA ASP A 100 -15.15 -0.44 0.29
C ASP A 100 -14.38 -1.07 1.43
N GLY A 101 -14.04 -2.36 1.36
CA GLY A 101 -13.20 -3.03 2.35
C GLY A 101 -11.80 -2.41 2.48
N LEU A 102 -11.17 -2.02 1.36
CA LEU A 102 -9.89 -1.30 1.41
C LEU A 102 -10.05 0.11 1.99
N GLY A 103 -11.13 0.82 1.65
CA GLY A 103 -11.47 2.10 2.27
C GLY A 103 -11.71 2.00 3.78
N GLU A 104 -12.34 0.92 4.23
CA GLU A 104 -12.58 0.64 5.64
C GLU A 104 -11.27 0.40 6.41
N LEU A 105 -10.29 -0.30 5.82
CA LEU A 105 -8.96 -0.43 6.41
C LEU A 105 -8.28 0.93 6.63
N LEU A 106 -8.37 1.83 5.63
CA LEU A 106 -7.81 3.19 5.73
C LEU A 106 -8.53 4.00 6.82
N SER A 107 -9.86 3.97 6.85
CA SER A 107 -10.67 4.65 7.88
C SER A 107 -10.38 4.18 9.30
N ASN A 108 -9.86 2.95 9.45
CA ASN A 108 -9.47 2.38 10.75
C ASN A 108 -7.95 2.45 11.02
N GLY A 109 -7.21 3.25 10.25
CA GLY A 109 -5.84 3.66 10.60
C GLY A 109 -4.72 2.92 9.87
N GLN A 110 -5.02 2.00 8.94
CA GLN A 110 -4.01 1.28 8.17
C GLN A 110 -3.50 2.08 6.97
N HIS A 111 -2.80 3.18 7.24
CA HIS A 111 -2.37 4.08 6.19
C HIS A 111 -1.05 3.69 5.51
N PHE A 112 -0.26 2.76 6.06
CA PHE A 112 1.12 2.55 5.59
C PHE A 112 1.32 1.28 4.79
N SER A 113 0.58 0.20 5.05
CA SER A 113 0.83 -1.06 4.36
C SER A 113 -0.42 -1.93 4.31
N ILE A 114 -0.95 -2.04 3.10
CA ILE A 114 -1.96 -3.04 2.73
C ILE A 114 -1.34 -3.83 1.59
N ASN A 115 -1.27 -5.15 1.71
CA ASN A 115 -0.83 -6.04 0.66
C ASN A 115 -2.06 -6.73 0.07
N VAL A 116 -2.20 -6.63 -1.26
CA VAL A 116 -3.26 -7.33 -2.00
C VAL A 116 -2.65 -8.48 -2.79
N PHE A 117 -3.10 -9.69 -2.51
CA PHE A 117 -2.71 -10.89 -3.25
C PHE A 117 -3.83 -11.29 -4.20
N ASN A 118 -3.49 -11.73 -5.41
CA ASN A 118 -4.48 -12.38 -6.27
C ASN A 118 -4.80 -13.78 -5.72
N CYS A 119 -6.06 -14.19 -5.79
CA CYS A 119 -6.48 -15.50 -5.33
C CYS A 119 -5.93 -16.58 -6.26
N GLU A 120 -5.14 -17.50 -5.71
CA GLU A 120 -4.59 -18.63 -6.44
C GLU A 120 -5.33 -19.93 -6.10
N ILE A 121 -5.54 -20.79 -7.09
CA ILE A 121 -6.08 -22.13 -6.89
C ILE A 121 -4.96 -23.10 -6.55
N LEU A 122 -5.00 -23.63 -5.33
CA LEU A 122 -4.08 -24.65 -4.84
C LEU A 122 -4.78 -26.01 -4.83
N MET A 123 -4.18 -27.02 -5.46
CA MET A 123 -4.79 -28.34 -5.68
C MET A 123 -5.29 -29.02 -4.40
N ASN A 124 -4.59 -28.81 -3.27
CA ASN A 124 -4.93 -29.45 -1.99
C ASN A 124 -5.73 -28.53 -1.04
N ALA A 125 -6.18 -27.37 -1.51
CA ALA A 125 -7.03 -26.47 -0.75
C ALA A 125 -8.51 -26.71 -1.08
N GLN A 126 -9.42 -26.25 -0.22
CA GLN A 126 -10.87 -26.33 -0.46
C GLN A 126 -11.29 -25.74 -1.82
N MET A 127 -10.61 -24.67 -2.27
CA MET A 127 -10.91 -24.04 -3.56
C MET A 127 -10.41 -24.84 -4.76
N GLY A 128 -9.56 -25.86 -4.56
CA GLY A 128 -9.15 -26.80 -5.62
C GLY A 128 -10.18 -27.89 -5.91
N ASP A 129 -11.23 -28.00 -5.11
CA ASP A 129 -12.32 -28.97 -5.31
C ASP A 129 -13.25 -28.55 -6.47
N GLU A 130 -13.54 -29.48 -7.38
CA GLU A 130 -14.37 -29.21 -8.56
C GLU A 130 -15.79 -28.74 -8.21
N ALA A 131 -16.38 -29.27 -7.15
CA ALA A 131 -17.71 -28.85 -6.72
C ALA A 131 -17.68 -27.42 -6.14
N PHE A 132 -16.59 -27.05 -5.45
CA PHE A 132 -16.37 -25.68 -5.01
C PHE A 132 -16.22 -24.71 -6.19
N LEU A 133 -15.37 -25.04 -7.17
CA LEU A 133 -15.16 -24.24 -8.38
C LEU A 133 -16.49 -24.01 -9.13
N LYS A 134 -17.26 -25.08 -9.35
CA LYS A 134 -18.57 -25.02 -10.03
C LYS A 134 -19.60 -24.20 -9.25
N ARG A 135 -19.66 -24.38 -7.92
CA ARG A 135 -20.62 -23.68 -7.05
C ARG A 135 -20.49 -22.16 -7.14
N TYR A 136 -19.26 -21.66 -7.22
CA TYR A 136 -18.98 -20.23 -7.25
C TYR A 136 -18.64 -19.70 -8.65
N GLY A 137 -18.77 -20.53 -9.69
CA GLY A 137 -18.49 -20.13 -11.07
C GLY A 137 -17.06 -19.60 -11.26
N ILE A 138 -16.08 -20.20 -10.58
CA ILE A 138 -14.69 -19.74 -10.60
C ILE A 138 -14.09 -20.02 -11.97
N LYS A 139 -13.52 -18.98 -12.59
CA LYS A 139 -12.64 -19.11 -13.75
C LYS A 139 -11.25 -18.59 -13.39
N THR A 140 -10.26 -19.24 -13.98
CA THR A 140 -8.86 -18.95 -13.73
C THR A 140 -8.13 -18.64 -15.02
N VAL A 141 -7.04 -17.89 -14.88
CA VAL A 141 -6.02 -17.77 -15.91
C VAL A 141 -4.68 -18.29 -15.39
N GLU A 142 -3.91 -18.90 -16.27
CA GLU A 142 -2.57 -19.38 -15.96
C GLU A 142 -1.56 -18.24 -16.15
N THR A 143 -0.71 -17.99 -15.16
CA THR A 143 0.41 -17.05 -15.27
C THR A 143 1.72 -17.72 -14.85
N VAL A 144 2.84 -17.23 -15.37
CA VAL A 144 4.16 -17.55 -14.82
C VAL A 144 4.34 -16.79 -13.50
N ILE A 145 4.79 -17.49 -12.47
CA ILE A 145 5.14 -16.92 -11.17
C ILE A 145 6.47 -16.18 -11.32
N ARG A 146 6.44 -14.86 -11.16
CA ARG A 146 7.65 -14.05 -10.98
C ARG A 146 7.62 -13.52 -9.56
N GLN A 147 8.44 -14.12 -8.70
CA GLN A 147 8.49 -13.71 -7.31
C GLN A 147 9.07 -12.29 -7.21
N ASP A 148 8.36 -11.41 -6.50
CA ASP A 148 8.82 -10.05 -6.22
C ASP A 148 10.26 -10.07 -5.68
N HIS A 149 11.05 -9.16 -6.23
CA HIS A 149 12.43 -8.88 -5.85
C HIS A 149 13.44 -10.00 -6.11
N ASN A 150 13.06 -11.00 -6.91
CA ASN A 150 14.00 -11.95 -7.49
C ASN A 150 14.65 -11.36 -8.74
N GLU A 151 15.90 -11.76 -8.99
CA GLU A 151 16.64 -11.39 -10.19
C GLU A 151 15.96 -11.91 -11.46
N VAL A 152 16.07 -11.15 -12.53
CA VAL A 152 15.58 -11.58 -13.84
C VAL A 152 16.52 -12.64 -14.41
N THR A 153 16.07 -13.89 -14.43
CA THR A 153 16.80 -15.03 -14.97
C THR A 153 16.04 -15.69 -16.11
N GLU A 154 16.77 -16.20 -17.10
CA GLU A 154 16.23 -17.10 -18.12
C GLU A 154 15.99 -18.48 -17.45
N GLU A 155 14.79 -18.69 -16.91
CA GLU A 155 14.39 -20.00 -16.40
C GLU A 155 14.00 -20.91 -17.56
N GLU A 156 14.61 -22.10 -17.66
CA GLU A 156 14.25 -23.11 -18.67
C GLU A 156 12.82 -23.66 -18.48
N VAL A 157 12.30 -23.65 -17.24
CA VAL A 157 10.93 -24.03 -16.88
C VAL A 157 10.40 -23.07 -15.81
N GLY A 158 9.53 -22.14 -16.18
CA GLY A 158 8.90 -21.22 -15.24
C GLY A 158 7.80 -21.89 -14.41
N GLU A 159 7.79 -21.65 -13.10
CA GLU A 159 6.69 -22.05 -12.23
C GLU A 159 5.39 -21.32 -12.64
N LYS A 160 4.25 -22.02 -12.58
CA LYS A 160 2.96 -21.48 -13.00
C LYS A 160 1.94 -21.49 -11.87
N ALA A 161 1.08 -20.48 -11.85
CA ALA A 161 -0.04 -20.38 -10.93
C ALA A 161 -1.36 -20.22 -11.71
N LEU A 162 -2.43 -20.80 -11.17
CA LEU A 162 -3.80 -20.57 -11.62
C LEU A 162 -4.42 -19.48 -10.76
N ILE A 163 -4.61 -18.29 -11.33
CA ILE A 163 -5.18 -17.14 -10.64
C ILE A 163 -6.65 -17.05 -10.96
N VAL A 164 -7.49 -16.84 -9.95
CA VAL A 164 -8.91 -16.55 -10.12
C VAL A 164 -9.07 -15.15 -10.72
N CYS A 165 -9.67 -15.10 -11.92
CA CYS A 165 -9.98 -13.86 -12.62
C CYS A 165 -11.50 -13.63 -12.76
N GLU A 166 -12.33 -14.64 -12.51
CA GLU A 166 -13.78 -14.51 -12.54
C GLU A 166 -14.43 -15.40 -11.46
N THR A 167 -15.53 -14.93 -10.88
CA THR A 167 -16.46 -15.72 -10.08
C THR A 167 -17.89 -15.35 -10.46
N ASN A 168 -18.90 -16.04 -9.93
CA ASN A 168 -20.30 -15.68 -10.14
C ASN A 168 -20.69 -14.29 -9.58
N THR A 169 -19.86 -13.65 -8.76
CA THR A 169 -20.08 -12.29 -8.22
C THR A 169 -19.08 -11.25 -8.72
N MET A 170 -17.97 -11.67 -9.34
CA MET A 170 -16.92 -10.78 -9.85
C MET A 170 -16.60 -11.17 -11.29
N SER A 171 -16.96 -10.32 -12.26
CA SER A 171 -16.55 -10.50 -13.65
C SER A 171 -15.05 -10.21 -13.85
N SER A 172 -14.46 -10.66 -14.95
CA SER A 172 -13.07 -10.33 -15.27
C SER A 172 -12.82 -8.83 -15.41
N GLU A 173 -13.80 -8.07 -15.92
CA GLU A 173 -13.71 -6.60 -15.95
C GLU A 173 -13.71 -5.99 -14.54
N MET A 174 -14.50 -6.54 -13.60
CA MET A 174 -14.45 -6.14 -12.20
C MET A 174 -13.10 -6.49 -11.57
N TRP A 175 -12.52 -7.64 -11.91
CA TRP A 175 -11.20 -8.07 -11.44
C TRP A 175 -10.09 -7.11 -11.92
N ILE A 176 -10.12 -6.67 -13.19
CA ILE A 176 -9.19 -5.65 -13.71
C ILE A 176 -9.35 -4.34 -12.92
N LYS A 177 -10.59 -3.86 -12.77
CA LYS A 177 -10.88 -2.62 -12.03
C LYS A 177 -10.42 -2.70 -10.58
N ALA A 178 -10.61 -3.84 -9.93
CA ALA A 178 -10.20 -4.07 -8.55
C ALA A 178 -8.67 -4.08 -8.40
N ASN A 179 -7.93 -4.73 -9.32
CA ASN A 179 -6.47 -4.68 -9.35
C ASN A 179 -5.95 -3.25 -9.52
N LEU A 180 -6.48 -2.51 -10.50
CA LEU A 180 -6.13 -1.10 -10.72
C LEU A 180 -6.41 -0.25 -9.48
N PHE A 181 -7.53 -0.50 -8.80
CA PHE A 181 -7.87 0.18 -7.57
C PHE A 181 -6.89 -0.14 -6.43
N SER A 182 -6.57 -1.41 -6.19
CA SER A 182 -5.60 -1.76 -5.17
C SER A 182 -4.21 -1.19 -5.46
N ILE A 183 -3.78 -1.17 -6.72
CA ILE A 183 -2.47 -0.63 -7.12
C ILE A 183 -2.45 0.89 -6.94
N ALA A 184 -3.50 1.60 -7.34
CA ALA A 184 -3.65 3.03 -7.08
C ALA A 184 -3.61 3.33 -5.59
N LEU A 185 -4.40 2.62 -4.77
CA LEU A 185 -4.43 2.84 -3.33
C LEU A 185 -3.06 2.57 -2.68
N GLN A 186 -2.39 1.47 -3.04
CA GLN A 186 -1.07 1.15 -2.49
C GLN A 186 -0.01 2.18 -2.93
N CYS A 187 0.02 2.56 -4.21
CA CYS A 187 0.96 3.55 -4.76
C CYS A 187 0.74 4.95 -4.18
N PHE A 188 -0.48 5.45 -4.23
CA PHE A 188 -0.78 6.83 -3.87
C PHE A 188 -1.03 7.02 -2.37
N HIS A 189 -1.59 6.03 -1.65
CA HIS A 189 -1.81 6.10 -0.20
C HIS A 189 -0.66 5.50 0.59
N CYS A 190 -0.40 4.20 0.42
CA CYS A 190 0.51 3.45 1.31
C CYS A 190 1.98 3.84 1.10
N LEU A 191 2.39 3.97 -0.16
CA LEU A 191 3.73 4.45 -0.52
C LEU A 191 3.85 5.98 -0.46
N GLY A 192 2.72 6.68 -0.38
CA GLY A 192 2.65 8.02 0.20
C GLY A 192 2.56 9.18 -0.78
N LEU A 193 2.45 8.97 -2.10
CA LEU A 193 2.46 10.07 -3.09
C LEU A 193 1.33 11.09 -2.92
N LEU A 194 0.16 10.68 -2.41
CA LEU A 194 -1.02 11.54 -2.20
C LEU A 194 -1.68 11.32 -0.83
N GLN A 195 -1.01 10.65 0.10
CA GLN A 195 -1.57 10.28 1.41
C GLN A 195 -2.10 11.48 2.20
N CYS A 196 -1.36 12.59 2.23
CA CYS A 196 -1.76 13.79 2.98
C CYS A 196 -3.03 14.41 2.38
N PHE A 197 -3.14 14.45 1.05
CA PHE A 197 -4.34 14.91 0.37
C PHE A 197 -5.53 13.99 0.64
N ALA A 198 -5.35 12.68 0.50
CA ALA A 198 -6.41 11.71 0.76
C ALA A 198 -6.95 11.84 2.21
N ILE A 199 -6.06 11.98 3.19
CA ILE A 199 -6.44 12.20 4.59
C ILE A 199 -7.15 13.53 4.78
N TYR A 200 -6.60 14.63 4.27
CA TYR A 200 -7.20 15.96 4.39
C TYR A 200 -8.60 15.99 3.76
N ILE A 201 -8.75 15.47 2.56
CA ILE A 201 -10.01 15.41 1.82
C ILE A 201 -11.04 14.54 2.58
N ASN A 202 -10.62 13.42 3.17
CA ASN A 202 -11.51 12.59 3.98
C ASN A 202 -12.05 13.31 5.20
N TYR A 203 -11.18 13.93 6.00
CA TYR A 203 -11.59 14.55 7.26
C TYR A 203 -12.21 15.93 7.09
N GLU A 204 -11.68 16.76 6.19
CA GLU A 204 -12.05 18.18 6.05
C GLU A 204 -13.05 18.41 4.90
N LYS A 205 -13.05 17.56 3.87
CA LYS A 205 -14.00 17.64 2.74
C LYS A 205 -15.06 16.54 2.74
N LYS A 206 -15.00 15.60 3.69
CA LYS A 206 -15.96 14.50 3.87
C LYS A 206 -16.12 13.61 2.63
N VAL A 207 -15.04 13.43 1.86
CA VAL A 207 -15.02 12.46 0.75
C VAL A 207 -14.26 11.23 1.20
N PHE A 208 -14.94 10.08 1.24
CA PHE A 208 -14.34 8.84 1.70
C PHE A 208 -13.16 8.38 0.83
N TYR A 209 -12.24 7.63 1.41
CA TYR A 209 -11.03 7.17 0.71
C TYR A 209 -11.34 6.38 -0.57
N ASN A 210 -12.31 5.47 -0.53
CA ASN A 210 -12.74 4.72 -1.70
C ASN A 210 -13.24 5.64 -2.82
N ASP A 211 -14.03 6.67 -2.50
CA ASP A 211 -14.49 7.66 -3.47
C ASP A 211 -13.34 8.49 -4.04
N PHE A 212 -12.39 8.92 -3.20
CA PHE A 212 -11.19 9.64 -3.64
C PHE A 212 -10.40 8.82 -4.66
N TYR A 213 -10.12 7.54 -4.37
CA TYR A 213 -9.35 6.68 -5.26
C TYR A 213 -10.12 6.26 -6.52
N LYS A 214 -11.45 6.05 -6.45
CA LYS A 214 -12.29 5.84 -7.63
C LYS A 214 -12.23 7.07 -8.56
N LYS A 215 -12.35 8.28 -8.01
CA LYS A 215 -12.22 9.54 -8.78
C LYS A 215 -10.82 9.73 -9.37
N LEU A 216 -9.77 9.41 -8.61
CA LEU A 216 -8.39 9.48 -9.09
C LEU A 216 -8.19 8.58 -10.31
N ILE A 217 -8.61 7.33 -10.23
CA ILE A 217 -8.45 6.36 -11.33
C ILE A 217 -9.18 6.82 -12.59
N ASN A 218 -10.40 7.34 -12.45
CA ASN A 218 -11.13 7.91 -13.59
C ASN A 218 -10.36 9.07 -14.22
N TRP A 219 -9.86 10.00 -13.39
CA TRP A 219 -9.07 11.13 -13.87
C TRP A 219 -7.79 10.68 -14.59
N LEU A 220 -7.08 9.66 -14.07
CA LEU A 220 -5.89 9.09 -14.70
C LEU A 220 -6.19 8.53 -16.10
N PHE A 221 -7.35 7.90 -16.30
CA PHE A 221 -7.75 7.39 -17.62
C PHE A 221 -8.22 8.49 -18.59
N GLU A 222 -8.74 9.60 -18.06
CA GLU A 222 -9.11 10.77 -18.87
C GLU A 222 -7.88 11.60 -19.29
N HIS A 223 -6.74 11.44 -18.61
CA HIS A 223 -5.51 12.21 -18.85
C HIS A 223 -4.30 11.29 -19.13
N PRO A 224 -4.34 10.49 -20.22
CA PRO A 224 -3.33 9.48 -20.55
C PRO A 224 -1.96 10.05 -20.93
N ASP A 225 -1.88 11.36 -21.15
CA ASP A 225 -0.68 12.15 -21.44
C ASP A 225 0.15 12.46 -20.19
N THR A 226 -0.46 12.40 -19.01
CA THR A 226 0.22 12.59 -17.72
C THR A 226 1.10 11.39 -17.36
N VAL A 227 2.11 11.59 -16.51
CA VAL A 227 3.02 10.51 -16.05
C VAL A 227 2.25 9.34 -15.46
N ALA A 228 1.35 9.64 -14.52
CA ALA A 228 0.56 8.61 -13.84
C ALA A 228 -0.54 8.05 -14.74
N GLY A 229 -1.21 8.89 -15.54
CA GLY A 229 -2.25 8.44 -16.47
C GLY A 229 -1.71 7.47 -17.51
N ASN A 230 -0.54 7.79 -18.10
CA ASN A 230 0.14 6.92 -19.04
C ASN A 230 0.46 5.54 -18.43
N TYR A 231 1.01 5.51 -17.22
CA TYR A 231 1.31 4.25 -16.52
C TYR A 231 0.05 3.41 -16.31
N PHE A 232 -1.03 4.00 -15.78
CA PHE A 232 -2.26 3.26 -15.47
C PHE A 232 -3.00 2.77 -16.73
N VAL A 233 -2.95 3.52 -17.83
CA VAL A 233 -3.47 3.05 -19.14
C VAL A 233 -2.72 1.82 -19.64
N ASN A 234 -1.39 1.83 -19.55
CA ASN A 234 -0.57 0.69 -19.97
C ASN A 234 -0.76 -0.50 -19.03
N LEU A 235 -0.86 -0.26 -17.72
CA LEU A 235 -1.17 -1.30 -16.74
C LEU A 235 -2.54 -1.95 -17.00
N LYS A 236 -3.56 -1.16 -17.37
CA LYS A 236 -4.86 -1.71 -17.75
C LYS A 236 -4.77 -2.65 -18.96
N LYS A 237 -4.00 -2.26 -19.99
CA LYS A 237 -3.74 -3.12 -21.16
C LYS A 237 -3.04 -4.42 -20.75
N HIS A 238 -2.02 -4.31 -19.91
CA HIS A 238 -1.29 -5.46 -19.38
C HIS A 238 -2.20 -6.45 -18.63
N PHE A 239 -3.23 -5.98 -17.92
CA PHE A 239 -4.21 -6.87 -17.30
C PHE A 239 -5.09 -7.60 -18.31
N TYR A 240 -5.44 -6.99 -19.45
CA TYR A 240 -6.10 -7.73 -20.54
C TYR A 240 -5.17 -8.77 -21.13
N ASP A 241 -3.90 -8.43 -21.36
CA ASP A 241 -2.90 -9.39 -21.85
C ASP A 241 -2.82 -10.61 -20.91
N ILE A 242 -2.83 -10.38 -19.58
CA ILE A 242 -2.87 -11.47 -18.58
C ILE A 242 -4.10 -12.34 -18.76
N LEU A 243 -5.30 -11.78 -18.96
CA LEU A 243 -6.51 -12.56 -19.18
C LEU A 243 -6.45 -13.39 -20.48
N ASP A 244 -5.72 -12.91 -21.49
CA ASP A 244 -5.46 -13.61 -22.74
C ASP A 244 -4.34 -14.67 -22.61
N GLY A 245 -3.77 -14.85 -21.41
CA GLY A 245 -2.70 -15.81 -21.12
C GLY A 245 -1.30 -15.29 -21.46
N HIS A 246 -1.13 -13.97 -21.57
CA HIS A 246 0.12 -13.31 -21.89
C HIS A 246 0.62 -12.43 -20.73
N GLY A 247 1.94 -12.37 -20.53
CA GLY A 247 2.52 -11.54 -19.47
C GLY A 247 2.51 -12.19 -18.08
N THR A 248 2.85 -11.38 -17.07
CA THR A 248 3.04 -11.82 -15.68
C THR A 248 2.53 -10.75 -14.71
N LEU A 249 2.23 -11.13 -13.46
CA LEU A 249 1.92 -10.19 -12.38
C LEU A 249 3.17 -9.51 -11.80
N SER A 250 4.01 -8.93 -12.66
CA SER A 250 5.25 -8.28 -12.23
C SER A 250 5.56 -7.08 -13.12
N HIS A 251 6.17 -6.07 -12.51
CA HIS A 251 6.79 -4.94 -13.19
C HIS A 251 8.31 -5.14 -13.30
N TYR A 252 8.91 -4.64 -14.36
CA TYR A 252 10.36 -4.64 -14.54
C TYR A 252 10.83 -3.33 -15.16
N ASN A 253 11.86 -2.74 -14.56
CA ASN A 253 12.60 -1.61 -15.13
C ASN A 253 14.02 -1.61 -14.55
N VAL A 254 15.01 -1.76 -15.44
CA VAL A 254 16.43 -1.84 -15.09
C VAL A 254 16.96 -0.61 -14.34
N VAL A 255 16.31 0.56 -14.49
CA VAL A 255 16.66 1.79 -13.75
C VAL A 255 16.53 1.59 -12.24
N PHE A 256 15.60 0.72 -11.81
CA PHE A 256 15.35 0.42 -10.41
C PHE A 256 16.05 -0.87 -9.95
N GLY A 257 16.80 -1.53 -10.83
CA GLY A 257 17.54 -2.76 -10.56
C GLY A 257 17.10 -3.93 -11.45
N ASN A 258 17.97 -4.93 -11.60
CA ASN A 258 17.70 -6.13 -12.41
C ASN A 258 16.85 -7.17 -11.67
N ILE A 259 15.71 -6.75 -11.13
CA ILE A 259 14.78 -7.58 -10.37
C ILE A 259 13.33 -7.30 -10.76
N TYR A 260 12.44 -8.25 -10.48
CA TYR A 260 11.01 -8.03 -10.60
C TYR A 260 10.48 -7.18 -9.43
N TRP A 261 9.53 -6.30 -9.74
CA TRP A 261 8.80 -5.47 -8.77
C TRP A 261 7.33 -5.85 -8.79
N SER A 262 6.67 -5.68 -7.66
CA SER A 262 5.21 -5.64 -7.63
C SER A 262 4.70 -4.42 -8.42
N PHE A 263 3.46 -4.45 -8.91
CA PHE A 263 2.93 -3.36 -9.74
C PHE A 263 2.79 -2.05 -8.95
N GLU A 264 2.43 -2.08 -7.68
CA GLU A 264 2.33 -0.88 -6.85
C GLU A 264 3.68 -0.24 -6.57
N GLU A 265 4.73 -1.04 -6.35
CA GLU A 265 6.10 -0.53 -6.18
C GLU A 265 6.62 0.01 -7.52
N GLY A 266 6.38 -0.70 -8.62
CA GLY A 266 6.69 -0.23 -9.98
C GLY A 266 6.00 1.09 -10.32
N ALA A 267 4.70 1.20 -10.05
CA ALA A 267 3.92 2.43 -10.25
C ALA A 267 4.52 3.59 -9.45
N PHE A 268 4.83 3.35 -8.17
CA PHE A 268 5.44 4.36 -7.32
C PHE A 268 6.80 4.81 -7.87
N LEU A 269 7.66 3.86 -8.25
CA LEU A 269 9.01 4.13 -8.76
C LEU A 269 8.98 4.93 -10.07
N GLU A 270 8.12 4.55 -11.01
CA GLU A 270 7.94 5.25 -12.28
C GLU A 270 7.46 6.69 -12.12
N ILE A 271 6.56 6.90 -11.15
CA ILE A 271 5.96 8.22 -10.87
C ILE A 271 6.94 9.09 -10.08
N ILE A 272 7.56 8.58 -9.01
CA ILE A 272 8.49 9.35 -8.18
C ILE A 272 9.78 9.68 -8.94
N PHE A 273 10.18 8.87 -9.93
CA PHE A 273 11.27 9.21 -10.84
C PHE A 273 11.00 10.51 -11.61
N ARG A 274 9.73 10.79 -11.89
CA ARG A 274 9.22 12.01 -12.57
C ARG A 274 8.43 12.91 -11.60
N ARG A 275 8.89 12.97 -10.35
CA ARG A 275 8.21 13.64 -9.21
C ARG A 275 7.61 15.00 -9.53
N ASP A 276 8.42 15.93 -10.05
CA ASP A 276 7.99 17.32 -10.20
C ASP A 276 6.90 17.45 -11.26
N GLN A 277 7.09 16.80 -12.41
CA GLN A 277 6.08 16.68 -13.46
C GLN A 277 4.78 16.06 -12.92
N PHE A 278 4.88 14.95 -12.18
CA PHE A 278 3.71 14.30 -11.58
C PHE A 278 2.91 15.26 -10.68
N TYR A 279 3.58 15.98 -9.79
CA TYR A 279 2.87 16.84 -8.85
C TYR A 279 2.27 18.09 -9.52
N ASP A 280 2.87 18.56 -10.61
CA ASP A 280 2.33 19.69 -11.37
C ASP A 280 1.07 19.24 -12.15
N GLU A 281 1.10 18.04 -12.74
CA GLU A 281 -0.04 17.44 -13.45
C GLU A 281 -1.20 17.11 -12.48
N ILE A 282 -0.90 16.43 -11.36
CA ILE A 282 -1.94 15.96 -10.41
C ILE A 282 -2.61 17.11 -9.65
N ALA A 283 -2.01 18.30 -9.64
CA ALA A 283 -2.62 19.48 -9.02
C ALA A 283 -4.00 19.80 -9.63
N LEU A 284 -4.18 19.56 -10.93
CA LEU A 284 -5.46 19.76 -11.63
C LEU A 284 -6.57 18.87 -11.07
N PHE A 285 -6.25 17.62 -10.76
CA PHE A 285 -7.17 16.69 -10.08
C PHE A 285 -7.50 17.17 -8.67
N LEU A 286 -6.48 17.48 -7.88
CA LEU A 286 -6.64 17.80 -6.46
C LEU A 286 -7.42 19.10 -6.22
N LYS A 287 -7.34 20.07 -7.15
CA LYS A 287 -8.13 21.32 -7.08
C LYS A 287 -9.64 21.11 -7.17
N GLN A 288 -10.09 19.99 -7.74
CA GLN A 288 -11.53 19.68 -7.88
C GLN A 288 -12.23 19.47 -6.53
N PHE A 289 -11.48 19.28 -5.44
CA PHE A 289 -12.02 19.08 -4.09
C PHE A 289 -12.29 20.39 -3.32
N GLY A 290 -12.14 21.55 -3.96
CA GLY A 290 -12.49 22.86 -3.37
C GLY A 290 -11.65 23.21 -2.14
N ILE A 291 -10.36 22.85 -2.14
CA ILE A 291 -9.39 23.27 -1.12
C ILE A 291 -9.04 24.74 -1.40
N GLU A 292 -9.05 25.59 -0.38
CA GLU A 292 -8.65 26.99 -0.50
C GLU A 292 -7.20 27.11 -0.99
N ASP A 293 -6.90 28.09 -1.84
CA ASP A 293 -5.59 28.21 -2.51
C ASP A 293 -4.41 28.26 -1.53
N GLU A 294 -4.47 29.06 -0.46
CA GLU A 294 -3.39 29.13 0.56
C GLU A 294 -3.15 27.76 1.20
N MET A 295 -4.23 27.07 1.58
CA MET A 295 -4.16 25.73 2.16
C MET A 295 -3.63 24.70 1.16
N PHE A 296 -4.08 24.76 -0.09
CA PHE A 296 -3.68 23.86 -1.15
C PHE A 296 -2.18 23.94 -1.41
N GLU A 297 -1.64 25.16 -1.54
CA GLU A 297 -0.22 25.39 -1.76
C GLU A 297 0.63 24.86 -0.60
N GLN A 298 0.22 25.11 0.64
CA GLN A 298 0.94 24.64 1.81
C GLN A 298 0.86 23.11 1.99
N LEU A 299 -0.32 22.52 1.73
CA LEU A 299 -0.50 21.07 1.76
C LEU A 299 0.29 20.38 0.65
N MET A 300 0.33 20.95 -0.55
CA MET A 300 1.13 20.45 -1.67
C MET A 300 2.62 20.48 -1.34
N ARG A 301 3.12 21.60 -0.79
CA ARG A 301 4.51 21.70 -0.30
C ARG A 301 4.80 20.64 0.76
N PHE A 302 3.91 20.49 1.76
CA PHE A 302 4.08 19.48 2.81
C PHE A 302 4.13 18.05 2.25
N GLN A 303 3.17 17.67 1.40
CA GLN A 303 3.12 16.38 0.70
C GLN A 303 4.41 16.11 -0.09
N LYS A 304 4.89 17.10 -0.85
CA LYS A 304 6.14 17.04 -1.61
C LYS A 304 7.35 16.82 -0.68
N THR A 305 7.40 17.52 0.45
CA THR A 305 8.55 17.51 1.38
C THR A 305 8.70 16.19 2.13
N ILE A 306 7.59 15.54 2.50
CA ILE A 306 7.68 14.32 3.31
C ILE A 306 8.06 13.09 2.49
N VAL A 307 7.79 13.06 1.17
CA VAL A 307 8.14 11.92 0.33
C VAL A 307 9.64 11.89 0.09
N LYS A 308 10.29 10.79 0.49
CA LYS A 308 11.73 10.60 0.37
C LYS A 308 12.13 10.56 -1.11
N HIS A 309 13.18 11.28 -1.46
CA HIS A 309 13.71 11.33 -2.82
C HIS A 309 15.25 11.25 -2.80
N PRO A 310 15.90 10.46 -3.66
CA PRO A 310 17.35 10.19 -3.57
C PRO A 310 18.23 11.45 -3.69
N LYS A 311 17.71 12.50 -4.32
CA LYS A 311 18.42 13.78 -4.50
C LYS A 311 18.08 14.85 -3.44
N ILE A 312 17.20 14.55 -2.49
CA ILE A 312 16.70 15.54 -1.51
C ILE A 312 16.91 14.98 -0.10
N ASN A 313 18.03 15.32 0.51
CA ASN A 313 18.43 14.85 1.84
C ASN A 313 18.38 15.91 2.93
N HIS A 314 18.28 17.19 2.57
CA HIS A 314 18.11 18.28 3.50
C HIS A 314 16.99 19.21 3.04
N ILE A 315 16.02 19.46 3.92
CA ILE A 315 14.90 20.36 3.66
C ILE A 315 14.60 21.13 4.94
N LYS A 316 14.46 22.46 4.82
CA LYS A 316 13.92 23.31 5.89
C LYS A 316 12.79 24.16 5.33
N GLU A 317 11.56 23.87 5.75
CA GLU A 317 10.35 24.50 5.21
C GLU A 317 9.47 25.03 6.33
N ASN A 318 8.89 26.21 6.12
CA ASN A 318 7.95 26.81 7.05
C ASN A 318 6.52 26.61 6.55
N PHE A 319 5.62 26.33 7.50
CA PHE A 319 4.18 26.20 7.26
C PHE A 319 3.42 27.01 8.29
N ASP A 320 2.27 27.56 7.92
CA ASP A 320 1.35 28.28 8.81
C ASP A 320 0.37 27.36 9.54
N TYR A 321 0.38 26.07 9.20
CA TYR A 321 -0.49 25.05 9.76
C TYR A 321 0.31 23.89 10.37
N ASP A 322 -0.17 23.34 11.49
CA ASP A 322 0.50 22.24 12.20
C ASP A 322 0.22 20.87 11.55
N PHE A 323 0.69 20.71 10.31
CA PHE A 323 0.50 19.49 9.53
C PHE A 323 1.10 18.25 10.22
N HIS A 324 2.24 18.38 10.90
CA HIS A 324 2.86 17.24 11.59
C HIS A 324 1.93 16.64 12.63
N HIS A 325 1.43 17.45 13.57
CA HIS A 325 0.54 16.92 14.61
C HIS A 325 -0.81 16.51 14.03
N TYR A 326 -1.31 17.21 13.01
CA TYR A 326 -2.54 16.82 12.32
C TYR A 326 -2.47 15.39 11.77
N PHE A 327 -1.50 15.09 10.91
CA PHE A 327 -1.36 13.75 10.32
C PHE A 327 -0.99 12.69 11.37
N LYS A 328 -0.11 13.01 12.32
CA LYS A 328 0.24 12.11 13.43
C LYS A 328 -0.98 11.70 14.25
N ASN A 329 -1.89 12.64 14.53
CA ASN A 329 -3.14 12.38 15.24
C ASN A 329 -4.07 11.47 14.43
N VAL A 330 -4.14 11.65 13.11
CA VAL A 330 -4.89 10.74 12.22
C VAL A 330 -4.30 9.34 12.25
N TYR A 331 -2.97 9.19 12.12
CA TYR A 331 -2.31 7.87 12.11
C TYR A 331 -2.58 7.05 13.37
N ILE A 332 -2.82 7.68 14.52
CA ILE A 332 -3.14 6.97 15.78
C ILE A 332 -4.64 6.86 16.05
N ASN A 333 -5.50 7.15 15.06
CA ASN A 333 -6.97 7.22 15.17
C ASN A 333 -7.47 8.18 16.26
N LYS A 334 -6.79 9.32 16.44
CA LYS A 334 -7.16 10.38 17.40
C LYS A 334 -7.29 11.71 16.68
N TYR A 335 -8.04 11.74 15.58
CA TYR A 335 -8.25 12.93 14.76
C TYR A 335 -8.49 14.18 15.60
N LYS A 336 -7.82 15.27 15.19
CA LYS A 336 -8.04 16.62 15.68
C LYS A 336 -8.04 17.56 14.48
N PRO A 337 -8.91 18.58 14.44
CA PRO A 337 -8.92 19.56 13.35
C PRO A 337 -7.56 20.21 13.15
N LEU A 338 -7.22 20.50 11.90
CA LEU A 338 -5.98 21.20 11.54
C LEU A 338 -5.94 22.58 12.19
N GLN A 339 -4.81 22.92 12.81
CA GLN A 339 -4.63 24.18 13.52
C GLN A 339 -3.77 25.13 12.70
N LYS A 340 -4.20 26.41 12.60
CA LYS A 340 -3.36 27.50 12.08
C LYS A 340 -2.32 27.88 13.13
N LYS A 341 -1.19 27.18 13.08
CA LYS A 341 -0.05 27.32 13.97
C LYS A 341 1.22 27.10 13.17
N LYS A 342 2.12 28.09 13.22
CA LYS A 342 3.37 28.05 12.47
C LYS A 342 4.25 26.91 12.96
N ILE A 343 4.76 26.11 12.03
CA ILE A 343 5.74 25.07 12.28
C ILE A 343 6.91 25.19 11.31
N THR A 344 8.09 24.75 11.74
CA THR A 344 9.25 24.57 10.87
C THR A 344 9.50 23.08 10.73
N LEU A 345 9.53 22.61 9.50
CA LEU A 345 9.90 21.25 9.18
C LEU A 345 11.38 21.21 8.86
N ASN A 346 12.18 20.50 9.67
CA ASN A 346 13.60 20.31 9.42
C ASN A 346 13.91 18.82 9.20
N ILE A 347 14.24 18.47 7.96
CA ILE A 347 14.61 17.12 7.55
C ILE A 347 16.09 17.12 7.20
N ASN A 348 16.83 16.18 7.79
CA ASN A 348 18.22 15.90 7.46
C ASN A 348 18.41 14.38 7.49
N ASP A 349 18.35 13.74 6.33
CA ASP A 349 18.46 12.28 6.16
C ASP A 349 19.68 11.95 5.30
N ASN A 350 20.86 11.94 5.94
CA ASN A 350 22.12 11.56 5.30
C ASN A 350 22.21 10.05 4.98
N THR A 351 21.19 9.26 5.33
CA THR A 351 21.13 7.82 5.03
C THR A 351 20.41 7.51 3.73
N LEU A 352 19.88 8.54 3.05
CA LEU A 352 19.21 8.38 1.76
C LEU A 352 20.17 7.82 0.70
N PRO A 353 19.73 6.78 -0.04
CA PRO A 353 20.49 6.28 -1.17
C PRO A 353 20.66 7.31 -2.27
N LYS A 354 21.80 7.25 -2.97
CA LYS A 354 22.13 8.23 -4.02
C LYS A 354 21.72 7.77 -5.42
N THR A 355 21.61 6.47 -5.64
CA THR A 355 21.17 5.88 -6.92
C THR A 355 19.70 5.46 -6.84
N TRP A 356 19.05 5.38 -8.00
CA TRP A 356 17.66 4.92 -8.09
C TRP A 356 17.51 3.43 -7.74
N GLU A 357 18.47 2.60 -8.11
CA GLU A 357 18.50 1.19 -7.73
C GLU A 357 18.58 1.00 -6.20
N GLU A 358 19.52 1.69 -5.54
CA GLU A 358 19.63 1.60 -4.08
C GLU A 358 18.42 2.22 -3.39
N TYR A 359 17.85 3.30 -3.94
CA TYR A 359 16.61 3.91 -3.45
C TYR A 359 15.46 2.91 -3.52
N ALA A 360 15.25 2.28 -4.67
CA ALA A 360 14.19 1.30 -4.86
C ALA A 360 14.34 0.13 -3.88
N LYS A 361 15.58 -0.36 -3.68
CA LYS A 361 15.85 -1.46 -2.74
C LYS A 361 15.65 -1.09 -1.27
N ILE A 362 16.22 0.02 -0.82
CA ILE A 362 16.29 0.38 0.61
C ILE A 362 15.02 1.09 1.07
N ILE A 363 14.49 2.00 0.26
CA ILE A 363 13.34 2.83 0.61
C ILE A 363 12.04 2.10 0.26
N VAL A 364 11.91 1.61 -0.97
CA VAL A 364 10.67 0.96 -1.43
C VAL A 364 10.59 -0.48 -0.93
N TRP A 365 11.44 -1.39 -1.41
CA TRP A 365 11.36 -2.80 -1.05
C TRP A 365 11.54 -3.06 0.45
N TYR A 366 12.66 -2.64 1.03
CA TYR A 366 12.94 -2.89 2.46
C TYR A 366 12.08 -2.04 3.39
N GLY A 367 11.47 -0.97 2.88
CA GLY A 367 10.66 -0.03 3.63
C GLY A 367 9.15 -0.23 3.52
N ARG A 368 8.67 -1.08 2.59
CA ARG A 368 7.24 -1.25 2.24
C ARG A 368 6.29 -1.50 3.41
N LYS A 369 6.76 -2.13 4.49
CA LYS A 369 5.92 -2.51 5.66
C LYS A 369 5.85 -1.47 6.77
N GLY A 370 6.53 -0.33 6.63
CA GLY A 370 6.64 0.66 7.72
C GLY A 370 6.68 2.10 7.28
N GLY A 371 6.16 2.41 6.09
CA GLY A 371 6.04 3.79 5.62
C GLY A 371 7.37 4.51 5.45
N LYS A 372 8.49 3.81 5.23
CA LYS A 372 9.82 4.44 5.09
C LYS A 372 9.94 5.35 3.85
N ASN A 373 9.00 5.26 2.92
CA ASN A 373 8.91 6.12 1.74
C ASN A 373 8.58 7.57 2.09
N ILE A 374 8.09 7.82 3.31
CA ILE A 374 7.84 9.16 3.82
C ILE A 374 8.62 9.39 5.13
N HIS A 375 8.94 10.65 5.38
CA HIS A 375 9.41 11.13 6.66
C HIS A 375 8.20 11.31 7.58
N THR A 376 8.20 10.65 8.75
CA THR A 376 7.13 10.74 9.76
C THR A 376 7.61 11.35 11.07
N ASP A 377 8.91 11.22 11.37
CA ASP A 377 9.56 11.81 12.53
C ASP A 377 10.31 13.07 12.10
N PHE A 378 9.90 14.21 12.65
CA PHE A 378 10.51 15.51 12.37
C PHE A 378 11.02 16.14 13.64
N ASN A 379 12.14 16.87 13.53
CA ASN A 379 12.50 17.87 14.53
C ASN A 379 11.70 19.13 14.20
N LEU A 380 10.73 19.46 15.07
CA LEU A 380 9.88 20.65 14.95
C LEU A 380 10.46 21.86 15.66
#